data_AF-A0A7W0TGI0-F1
#
_entry.id   AF-A0A7W0TGI0-F1
#
_cell.length_a   1.000
_cell.length_b   1.000
_cell.length_c   1.000
_cell.angle_alpha   90.00
_cell.angle_beta   90.00
_cell.angle_gamma   90.00
#
_symmetry.space_group_name_H-M   'P 1'
#
loop_
_entity.id
_entity.type
_entity.pdbx_description
1 polymer ?
#
loop_
_entity_poly.entity_id
_entity_poly.type
_entity_poly.pdbx_seq_one_letter_code
_entity_poly.pdbx_strand_id
1 'polypeptide(L)' 'MDRRFVPLHPDGLGVIAYGHDGRPLLAFPSEQGYSHDYESMGMVEAIADLIVAGRVKLYCVDAVDGQTWHDKSIPLE' A
#
# COMPACT_ATOMS: atom_id res chain seq x y z
N MET A 1 4.51 -4.64 15.94
CA MET A 1 3.44 -4.20 15.03
C MET A 1 3.06 -5.36 14.14
N ASP A 2 1.79 -5.74 14.09
CA ASP A 2 1.33 -6.80 13.17
C ASP A 2 1.49 -6.30 11.72
N ARG A 3 2.10 -7.10 10.85
CA ARG A 3 2.39 -6.81 9.44
C ARG A 3 2.04 -8.04 8.62
N ARG A 4 1.14 -7.90 7.65
CA ARG A 4 0.69 -9.02 6.81
C ARG A 4 0.55 -8.60 5.36
N PHE A 5 1.24 -9.30 4.46
CA PHE A 5 0.97 -9.20 3.03
C PHE A 5 -0.24 -10.06 2.66
N VAL A 6 -1.12 -9.52 1.82
CA VAL A 6 -2.32 -10.16 1.29
C VAL A 6 -2.23 -10.08 -0.23
N PRO A 7 -1.96 -11.18 -0.94
CA PRO A 7 -1.98 -11.18 -2.40
C PRO A 7 -3.42 -11.00 -2.89
N LEU A 8 -3.60 -10.15 -3.89
CA LEU A 8 -4.91 -9.84 -4.49
C LEU A 8 -5.00 -10.21 -5.98
N HIS A 9 -3.87 -10.33 -6.67
CA HIS A 9 -3.82 -10.72 -8.08
C HIS A 9 -2.74 -11.80 -8.32
N PRO A 10 -2.94 -12.73 -9.28
CA PRO A 10 -1.93 -13.72 -9.65
C PRO A 10 -0.58 -13.13 -10.04
N ASP A 11 -0.57 -11.91 -10.57
CA ASP A 11 0.66 -11.22 -11.04
C ASP A 11 1.48 -10.60 -9.90
N GLY A 12 1.11 -10.87 -8.65
CA GLY A 12 1.85 -10.43 -7.47
C GLY A 12 1.37 -9.12 -6.85
N LEU A 13 0.36 -8.47 -7.44
CA LEU A 13 -0.29 -7.31 -6.81
C LEU A 13 -0.95 -7.72 -5.49
N GLY A 14 -0.83 -6.87 -4.49
CA GLY A 14 -1.36 -7.11 -3.17
C GLY A 14 -1.40 -5.88 -2.27
N VAL A 15 -1.63 -6.18 -0.99
CA VAL A 15 -1.78 -5.21 0.07
C VAL A 15 -0.92 -5.61 1.25
N ILE A 16 -0.21 -4.66 1.85
CA ILE A 16 0.40 -4.85 3.17
C ILE A 16 -0.50 -4.19 4.20
N ALA A 17 -1.00 -4.99 5.14
CA ALA A 17 -1.80 -4.51 6.27
C ALA A 17 -0.94 -4.41 7.52
N TYR A 18 -1.13 -3.33 8.27
CA TYR A 18 -0.48 -3.10 9.55
C TYR A 18 -1.49 -2.83 10.67
N GLY A 19 -1.19 -3.36 11.85
CA GLY A 19 -2.01 -3.19 13.04
C GLY A 19 -3.20 -4.14 13.11
N HIS A 20 -3.83 -4.18 14.28
CA HIS A 20 -4.84 -5.17 14.62
C HIS A 20 -6.26 -4.57 14.60
N ASP A 21 -6.41 -3.30 14.99
CA ASP A 21 -7.69 -2.58 15.10
C ASP A 21 -7.51 -1.07 14.79
N GLY A 22 -8.62 -0.33 14.78
CA GLY A 22 -8.64 1.12 14.61
C GLY A 22 -9.31 1.57 13.32
N ARG A 23 -9.34 2.89 13.11
CA ARG A 23 -9.94 3.45 11.90
C ARG A 23 -9.13 3.00 10.67
N PRO A 24 -9.76 2.47 9.61
CA PRO A 24 -9.04 2.04 8.43
C PRO A 24 -8.41 3.24 7.73
N LEU A 25 -7.12 3.12 7.39
CA LEU A 25 -6.36 4.08 6.61
C LEU A 25 -5.80 3.37 5.39
N LEU A 26 -6.19 3.83 4.21
CA LEU A 26 -5.69 3.32 2.92
C LEU A 26 -4.61 4.27 2.39
N ALA A 27 -3.40 3.77 2.22
CA ALA A 27 -2.29 4.50 1.63
C ALA A 27 -2.17 4.14 0.15
N PHE A 28 -2.42 5.13 -0.71
CA PHE A 28 -2.14 5.01 -2.14
C PHE A 28 -0.65 5.26 -2.41
N PRO A 29 -0.02 4.44 -3.25
CA PRO A 29 1.37 4.62 -3.64
C PRO A 29 1.52 5.82 -4.59
N SER A 30 2.76 6.24 -4.77
CA SER A 30 3.15 7.10 -5.90
C SER A 30 2.97 6.36 -7.23
N GLU A 31 3.09 7.09 -8.34
CA GLU A 31 3.12 6.50 -9.68
C GLU A 31 4.18 5.40 -9.78
N GLN A 32 3.81 4.25 -10.34
CA GLN A 32 4.62 3.03 -10.46
C GLN A 32 5.15 2.50 -9.11
N GLY A 33 4.54 2.91 -7.99
CA GLY A 33 4.93 2.50 -6.66
C GLY A 33 4.31 1.19 -6.21
N TYR A 34 4.94 0.57 -5.22
CA TYR A 34 4.50 -0.67 -4.59
C TYR A 34 4.07 -0.45 -3.13
N SER A 35 3.28 -1.36 -2.61
CA SER A 35 2.77 -1.38 -1.24
C SER A 35 3.88 -1.32 -0.19
N HIS A 36 5.07 -1.86 -0.48
CA HIS A 36 6.23 -1.80 0.42
C HIS A 36 6.97 -0.47 0.42
N ASP A 37 6.79 0.39 -0.60
CA ASP A 37 7.47 1.68 -0.67
C ASP A 37 7.08 2.59 0.51
N TYR A 38 5.83 2.50 0.96
CA TYR A 38 5.37 3.26 2.13
C TYR A 38 6.17 2.91 3.40
N GLU A 39 6.52 1.63 3.58
CA GLU A 39 7.37 1.15 4.66
C GLU A 39 8.83 1.54 4.44
N SER A 40 9.37 1.29 3.24
CA SER A 40 10.76 1.60 2.90
C SER A 40 11.10 3.09 2.99
N MET A 41 10.11 3.97 2.79
CA MET A 41 10.26 5.42 2.94
C MET A 41 9.99 5.92 4.37
N GLY A 42 9.80 5.02 5.35
CA GLY A 42 9.68 5.36 6.77
C GLY A 42 8.31 5.88 7.20
N MET A 43 7.30 5.88 6.32
CA MET A 43 5.97 6.39 6.65
C MET A 43 5.24 5.52 7.68
N VAL A 44 5.50 4.20 7.64
CA VAL A 44 4.97 3.25 8.62
C VAL A 44 5.51 3.55 10.03
N GLU A 45 6.81 3.84 10.14
CA GLU A 45 7.45 4.21 11.41
C GLU A 45 6.93 5.55 11.94
N ALA A 46 6.71 6.52 11.05
CA ALA A 46 6.23 7.86 11.40
C ALA A 46 4.85 7.87 12.10
N ILE A 47 4.03 6.83 11.93
CA ILE A 47 2.72 6.68 12.57
C ILE A 47 2.61 5.40 13.41
N ALA A 48 3.75 4.78 13.77
CA ALA A 48 3.77 3.49 14.44
C ALA A 48 3.05 3.51 15.80
N ASP A 49 3.10 4.62 16.52
CA ASP A 49 2.40 4.81 17.79
C ASP A 49 0.88 4.69 17.63
N LEU A 50 0.31 5.27 16.57
CA LEU A 50 -1.11 5.18 16.25
C LEU A 50 -1.53 3.76 15.86
N ILE A 51 -0.67 3.05 15.12
CA ILE A 51 -0.94 1.67 14.69
C ILE A 51 -0.85 0.71 15.88
N VAL A 52 0.20 0.83 16.70
CA VAL A 52 0.39 -0.01 17.89
C VAL A 52 -0.72 0.21 18.91
N ALA A 53 -1.18 1.46 19.10
CA ALA A 53 -2.29 1.78 19.99
C ALA A 53 -3.68 1.37 19.46
N GLY A 54 -3.76 0.74 18.27
CA GLY A 54 -5.04 0.33 17.67
C GLY A 54 -5.93 1.50 17.29
N ARG A 55 -5.35 2.70 17.07
CA ARG A 55 -6.09 3.89 16.64
C ARG A 55 -6.30 3.90 15.13
N VAL A 56 -5.35 3.31 14.40
CA VAL A 56 -5.35 3.19 12.95
C VAL A 56 -5.01 1.75 12.56
N LYS A 57 -5.75 1.23 11.58
CA LYS A 57 -5.37 0.02 10.83
C LYS A 57 -4.99 0.41 9.41
N LEU A 58 -3.70 0.30 9.11
CA LEU A 58 -3.12 0.79 7.85
C LEU A 58 -3.14 -0.30 6.79
N TYR A 59 -3.47 0.08 5.55
CA TYR A 59 -3.44 -0.77 4.37
C TYR A 59 -2.69 -0.03 3.26
N CYS A 60 -1.56 -0.59 2.81
CA CYS A 60 -0.78 -0.06 1.70
C CYS A 60 -1.02 -0.93 0.46
N VAL A 61 -1.40 -0.32 -0.67
CA VAL A 61 -1.72 -1.02 -1.92
C VAL A 61 -0.61 -0.84 -2.96
N ASP A 62 -0.49 -1.78 -3.89
CA ASP A 62 0.31 -1.58 -5.11
C ASP A 62 -0.39 -0.66 -6.11
N ALA A 63 0.38 0.03 -6.97
CA ALA A 63 -0.15 0.77 -8.09
C ALA A 63 -0.57 -0.17 -9.24
N VAL A 64 -1.56 0.26 -10.02
CA VAL A 64 -2.03 -0.43 -11.24
C VAL A 64 -1.94 0.52 -12.45
N ASP A 65 -1.20 1.62 -12.31
CA ASP A 65 -1.08 2.64 -13.35
C ASP A 65 -0.44 2.11 -14.64
N GLY A 66 0.58 1.26 -14.55
CA GLY A 66 1.23 0.63 -15.70
C GLY A 66 0.33 -0.30 -16.54
N GLN A 67 -0.81 -0.74 -15.98
CA GLN A 67 -1.83 -1.53 -16.70
C GLN A 67 -3.06 -0.67 -17.08
N THR A 68 -3.03 0.62 -16.77
CA THR A 68 -4.18 1.52 -16.97
C THR A 68 -3.73 2.81 -17.67
N TRP A 69 -3.61 3.92 -16.94
CA TRP A 69 -3.40 5.24 -17.50
C TRP A 69 -1.93 5.57 -17.79
N HIS A 70 -0.99 4.80 -17.25
CA HIS A 70 0.44 4.88 -17.53
C HIS A 70 0.93 3.71 -18.42
N ASP A 71 0.02 3.01 -19.11
CA ASP A 71 0.39 1.99 -20.08
C ASP A 71 1.01 2.63 -21.33
N LYS A 72 2.34 2.61 -21.41
CA LYS A 72 3.12 3.18 -22.53
C LYS A 72 3.06 2.35 -23.80
N SER A 73 2.44 1.16 -23.77
CA SER A 73 2.23 0.34 -24.97
C SER A 73 1.04 0.82 -25.79
N ILE A 74 0.13 1.59 -25.17
CA ILE A 74 -1.05 2.14 -25.81
C ILE A 74 -0.76 3.58 -26.26
N PRO A 75 -0.90 3.90 -27.56
CA PRO A 75 -0.80 5.28 -28.04
C PRO A 75 -1.83 6.19 -27.34
N LEU A 76 -1.43 7.41 -27.01
CA LEU A 76 -2.35 8.44 -26.50
C LEU A 76 -3.24 9.02 -27.60
N GLU A 77 -2.84 8.82 -28.87
CA GLU A 77 -3.52 9.25 -30.11
C GLU A 77 -3.48 8.14 -31.17
#